data_AF-A0A496VKU7-F1
#
_entry.id   AF-A0A496VKU7-F1
#
_cell.length_a   1.000
_cell.length_b   1.000
_cell.length_c   1.000
_cell.angle_alpha   90.00
_cell.angle_beta   90.00
_cell.angle_gamma   90.00
#
_symmetry.space_group_name_H-M   'P 1'
#
loop_
_entity.id
_entity.type
_entity.pdbx_description
1 polymer ?
#
loop_
_entity_poly.entity_id
_entity_poly.type
_entity_poly.pdbx_seq_one_letter_code
_entity_poly.pdbx_strand_id
1 'polypeptide(L)' 'QRSRLNEKRKEAINQIERYKQFPEIQQLENLKSWAIVFVGGKAEVVEEV' A
#
# COMPACT_ATOMS: atom_id res chain seq x y z
N GLN A 1 -10.59 16.94 -2.40
CA GLN A 1 -9.90 16.24 -1.28
C GLN A 1 -10.10 14.72 -1.31
N ARG A 2 -11.32 14.17 -1.41
CA ARG A 2 -11.56 12.71 -1.54
C ARG A 2 -10.88 12.07 -2.77
N SER A 3 -10.89 12.73 -3.93
CA SER A 3 -10.22 12.24 -5.15
C SER A 3 -8.72 12.02 -4.96
N ARG A 4 -8.03 13.00 -4.38
CA ARG A 4 -6.58 12.95 -4.12
C ARG A 4 -6.17 11.87 -3.11
N LEU A 5 -7.01 11.61 -2.10
CA LEU A 5 -6.78 10.53 -1.14
C LEU A 5 -6.89 9.16 -1.83
N ASN A 6 -7.92 8.96 -2.66
CA ASN A 6 -8.10 7.72 -3.41
C ASN A 6 -6.97 7.49 -4.43
N GLU A 7 -6.50 8.53 -5.09
CA GLU A 7 -5.33 8.45 -5.99
C GLU A 7 -4.08 8.02 -5.22
N LYS A 8 -3.81 8.66 -4.07
CA LYS A 8 -2.63 8.31 -3.24
C LYS A 8 -2.73 6.90 -2.65
N ARG A 9 -3.93 6.46 -2.29
CA ARG A 9 -4.20 5.07 -1.91
C ARG A 9 -3.86 4.10 -3.03
N LYS A 10 -4.33 4.37 -4.26
CA LYS A 10 -4.05 3.52 -5.42
C LYS A 10 -2.56 3.47 -5.74
N GLU A 11 -1.86 4.61 -5.66
CA GLU A 11 -0.41 4.68 -5.84
C GLU A 11 0.34 3.84 -4.80
N ALA A 12 -0.04 3.92 -3.53
CA ALA A 12 0.59 3.18 -2.44
C ALA A 12 0.39 1.66 -2.60
N ILE A 13 -0.83 1.22 -2.93
CA ILE A 13 -1.13 -0.20 -3.21
C ILE A 13 -0.29 -0.69 -4.40
N ASN A 14 -0.24 0.07 -5.50
CA ASN A 14 0.58 -0.29 -6.66
C ASN A 14 2.08 -0.35 -6.34
N GLN A 15 2.56 0.43 -5.38
CA GLN A 15 3.95 0.32 -4.92
C GLN A 15 4.17 -0.99 -4.17
N ILE A 16 3.28 -1.33 -3.23
CA ILE A 16 3.33 -2.60 -2.49
C ILE A 16 3.33 -3.79 -3.45
N GLU A 17 2.44 -3.79 -4.44
CA GLU A 17 2.37 -4.88 -5.44
C GLU A 17 3.68 -5.05 -6.21
N ARG A 18 4.36 -3.96 -6.55
CA ARG A 18 5.70 -4.03 -7.16
C ARG A 18 6.75 -4.57 -6.18
N TYR A 19 6.68 -4.20 -4.91
CA TYR A 19 7.59 -4.73 -3.89
C TYR A 19 7.44 -6.24 -3.69
N LYS A 20 6.22 -6.75 -3.75
CA LYS A 20 5.96 -8.19 -3.70
C LYS A 20 6.55 -8.97 -4.89
N GLN A 21 6.91 -8.30 -5.99
CA GLN A 21 7.57 -8.97 -7.13
C GLN A 21 9.08 -9.17 -6.93
N PHE A 22 9.70 -8.57 -5.90
CA PHE A 22 11.13 -8.79 -5.66
C PHE A 22 11.39 -10.24 -5.19
N PRO A 23 12.39 -10.94 -5.74
CA PRO A 23 12.68 -12.32 -5.39
C PRO A 23 12.91 -12.55 -3.89
N GLU A 24 13.52 -11.57 -3.19
CA GLU A 24 13.75 -11.67 -1.75
C GLU A 24 12.47 -11.64 -0.93
N ILE A 25 11.43 -10.95 -1.44
CA ILE A 25 10.13 -10.81 -0.77
C ILE A 25 9.22 -11.99 -1.08
N GLN A 26 9.28 -12.53 -2.30
CA GLN A 26 8.49 -13.70 -2.70
C GLN A 26 8.83 -14.97 -1.89
N GLN A 27 10.04 -15.05 -1.34
CA GLN A 27 10.47 -16.16 -0.49
C GLN A 27 9.91 -16.08 0.94
N LEU A 28 9.30 -14.95 1.33
CA LEU A 28 8.75 -14.75 2.67
C LEU A 28 7.34 -15.34 2.75
N GLU A 29 7.21 -16.44 3.49
CA GLU A 29 5.90 -17.04 3.76
C GLU A 29 5.06 -16.16 4.70
N ASN A 30 3.75 -16.12 4.47
CA ASN A 30 2.76 -15.42 5.32
C ASN A 30 2.99 -13.91 5.46
N LEU A 31 3.58 -13.27 4.45
CA LEU A 31 3.78 -11.83 4.44
C LEU A 31 2.44 -11.07 4.43
N LYS A 32 2.23 -10.19 5.40
CA LYS A 32 1.13 -9.22 5.39
C LYS A 32 1.64 -7.87 4.90
N SER A 33 0.82 -7.17 4.11
CA SER A 33 1.17 -5.85 3.58
C SER A 33 0.15 -4.80 4.00
N TRP A 34 0.63 -3.64 4.43
CA TRP A 34 -0.23 -2.52 4.82
C TRP A 34 0.15 -1.26 4.06
N ALA A 35 -0.85 -0.57 3.49
CA ALA A 35 -0.69 0.77 2.95
C ALA A 35 -1.22 1.79 3.97
N ILE A 36 -0.35 2.67 4.45
CA ILE A 36 -0.72 3.78 5.33
C ILE A 36 -0.51 5.07 4.54
N VAL A 37 -1.60 5.79 4.27
CA VAL A 37 -1.58 7.00 3.44
C VAL A 37 -2.04 8.21 4.25
N PHE A 38 -1.22 9.25 4.25
CA PHE A 38 -1.52 10.54 4.88
C PHE A 38 -1.75 11.60 3.80
N VAL A 39 -2.91 12.25 3.81
CA VAL A 39 -3.21 13.38 2.92
C VAL A 39 -3.77 14.54 3.75
N GLY A 40 -2.94 15.57 3.97
CA GLY A 40 -3.25 16.64 4.91
C GLY A 40 -3.36 16.09 6.34
N GLY A 41 -4.45 16.39 7.04
CA GLY A 41 -4.71 15.89 8.41
C GLY A 41 -5.49 14.56 8.48
N LYS A 42 -5.60 13.82 7.38
CA LYS A 42 -6.35 12.55 7.33
C LYS A 42 -5.39 11.39 7.06
N ALA A 43 -5.57 10.30 7.81
CA ALA A 43 -4.88 9.04 7.62
C ALA A 43 -5.87 7.96 7.17
N GLU A 44 -5.45 7.12 6.23
CA GLU A 44 -6.19 5.92 5.80
C GLU A 44 -5.24 4.73 5.82
N VAL A 45 -5.68 3.65 6.48
CA VAL A 45 -4.93 2.39 6.58
C VAL A 45 -5.68 1.34 5.79
N VAL A 46 -4.96 0.64 4.92
CA VAL A 46 -5.51 -0.42 4.09
C VAL A 46 -4.65 -1.66 4.29
N GLU A 47 -5.27 -2.73 4.77
CA GLU A 47 -4.66 -4.06 4.75
C GLU A 47 -4.86 -4.68 3.38
N GLU A 48 -3.75 -5.10 2.79
CA GLU A 48 -3.69 -5.87 1.56
C GLU A 48 -3.53 -7.33 1.99
N VAL A 49 -4.61 -8.11 1.84
CA VAL A 49 -4.75 -9.51 2.27
C VAL A 49 -4.18 -10.44 1.22
#